data_AF-A0A6P7SDH1-F1
#
_entry.id   AF-A0A6P7SDH1-F1
#
_cell.length_a   1.000
_cell.length_b   1.000
_cell.length_c   1.000
_cell.angle_alpha   90.00
_cell.angle_beta   90.00
_cell.angle_gamma   90.00
#
_symmetry.space_group_name_H-M   'P 1'
#
loop_
_entity.id
_entity.type
_entity.pdbx_description
1 polymer ?
#
loop_
_entity_poly.entity_id
_entity_poly.type
_entity_poly.pdbx_seq_one_letter_code
_entity_poly.pdbx_strand_id
1 'polypeptide(L)'
;MSAETPQRAVSNGAPDNEEDTFEKDLNEMLQDAPSLNDSCSTVQSGSPRKIATAAAAPPTTFNSNPADSSHTRPYTGPPEQEATSNIPLSSPQSNGDFVPKGSVTQTAVSKIDTIRSWSLNTYKCTRQLLSEKFGKGSRTVDLELETQIEALRETQRKYCNILRLARSLTNHFYYVVQTQKALGESFSELAAKSPDLQEEFTYNSETQRTLSRNGEVLLGAMNFFTSSVNTLCNKTMEDTLLTIKQYENARLEYDAYRNDLEFAQMGPRDSNSIPKVEDAKTKFEEHKQKYESLRADVAIKLNFLEENKVKVMHKQLLLFHNAVSAYFSGNETALDATLKQFNIKLKTANSSKPSWIEQ
;
A
#
# COMPACT_ATOMS: atom_id res chain seq x y z
N MET A 1 66.64 -10.15 3.98
CA MET A 1 65.55 -9.36 4.58
C MET A 1 65.00 -8.44 3.50
N SER A 2 63.81 -8.76 2.99
CA SER A 2 63.07 -7.93 2.04
C SER A 2 61.60 -8.11 2.42
N ALA A 3 60.90 -7.02 2.72
CA ALA A 3 59.51 -7.09 3.18
C ALA A 3 58.58 -6.70 2.03
N GLU A 4 57.69 -7.61 1.64
CA GLU A 4 56.60 -7.28 0.72
C GLU A 4 55.53 -6.48 1.46
N THR A 5 55.08 -5.38 0.84
CA THR A 5 53.99 -4.55 1.37
C THR A 5 52.70 -4.90 0.61
N PRO A 6 51.64 -5.36 1.29
CA PRO A 6 50.39 -5.72 0.62
C PRO A 6 49.70 -4.47 0.05
N GLN A 7 49.35 -4.51 -1.24
CA GLN A 7 48.58 -3.44 -1.87
C GLN A 7 47.16 -3.39 -1.29
N ARG A 8 46.76 -2.19 -0.84
CA ARG A 8 45.43 -1.95 -0.27
C ARG A 8 44.41 -1.84 -1.39
N ALA A 9 43.54 -2.85 -1.53
CA ALA A 9 42.44 -2.82 -2.50
C ALA A 9 41.52 -1.62 -2.23
N VAL A 10 41.29 -0.79 -3.25
CA VAL A 10 40.33 0.32 -3.19
C VAL A 10 38.95 -0.25 -3.53
N SER A 11 38.11 -0.37 -2.51
CA SER A 11 36.70 -0.71 -2.70
C SER A 11 35.95 0.54 -3.21
N ASN A 12 35.64 0.59 -4.50
CA ASN A 12 34.71 1.58 -5.03
C ASN A 12 33.31 1.30 -4.46
N GLY A 13 32.90 2.08 -3.46
CA GLY A 13 31.51 2.17 -3.04
C GLY A 13 30.69 2.92 -4.08
N ALA A 14 29.50 2.41 -4.41
CA ALA A 14 28.55 3.09 -5.30
C ALA A 14 27.87 4.27 -4.58
N PRO A 15 27.84 5.48 -5.14
CA PRO A 15 27.32 6.69 -4.48
C PRO A 15 25.83 6.98 -4.76
N ASP A 16 25.05 6.00 -5.22
CA ASP A 16 23.79 6.26 -5.94
C ASP A 16 22.49 6.24 -5.08
N ASN A 17 22.55 6.16 -3.75
CA ASN A 17 21.34 6.09 -2.89
C ASN A 17 20.93 7.41 -2.22
N GLU A 18 21.85 8.36 -2.02
CA GLU A 18 21.58 9.57 -1.21
C GLU A 18 20.97 10.75 -2.00
N GLU A 19 21.17 10.78 -3.33
CA GLU A 19 20.48 11.70 -4.24
C GLU A 19 19.04 11.22 -4.53
N ASP A 20 18.87 9.92 -4.83
CA ASP A 20 17.56 9.24 -4.94
C ASP A 20 16.67 9.50 -3.71
N THR A 21 17.26 9.46 -2.51
CA THR A 21 16.54 9.76 -1.27
C THR A 21 16.17 11.23 -1.17
N PHE A 22 17.03 12.17 -1.60
CA PHE A 22 16.74 13.60 -1.56
C PHE A 22 15.64 14.01 -2.53
N GLU A 23 15.69 13.56 -3.79
CA GLU A 23 14.65 13.87 -4.77
C GLU A 23 13.31 13.28 -4.34
N LYS A 24 13.31 12.08 -3.74
CA LYS A 24 12.13 11.46 -3.16
C LYS A 24 11.56 12.30 -2.01
N ASP A 25 12.36 12.65 -1.00
CA ASP A 25 11.91 13.44 0.16
C ASP A 25 11.32 14.79 -0.28
N LEU A 26 11.98 15.48 -1.21
CA LEU A 26 11.54 16.77 -1.75
C LEU A 26 10.25 16.66 -2.57
N ASN A 27 10.15 15.67 -3.45
CA ASN A 27 8.95 15.40 -4.25
C ASN A 27 7.77 14.97 -3.36
N GLU A 28 8.04 14.22 -2.29
CA GLU A 28 7.04 13.77 -1.32
C GLU A 28 6.48 14.95 -0.49
N MET A 29 7.34 15.88 -0.04
CA MET A 29 6.89 17.15 0.57
C MET A 29 6.02 18.02 -0.35
N LEU A 30 6.15 17.87 -1.68
CA LEU A 30 5.36 18.59 -2.68
C LEU A 30 4.07 17.86 -3.08
N GLN A 31 3.95 16.57 -2.79
CA GLN A 31 2.73 15.78 -3.06
C GLN A 31 1.61 16.04 -2.04
N ASP A 32 1.96 16.38 -0.79
CA ASP A 32 0.99 16.76 0.27
C ASP A 32 0.39 18.18 0.05
N ALA A 33 0.27 18.65 -1.19
CA ALA A 33 -0.26 19.96 -1.55
C ALA A 33 -1.80 20.01 -1.47
N PRO A 34 -2.40 21.02 -0.81
CA PRO A 34 -3.85 21.12 -0.68
C PRO A 34 -4.56 21.35 -2.02
N SER A 35 -5.54 20.49 -2.35
CA SER A 35 -6.29 20.57 -3.61
C SER A 35 -7.10 21.87 -3.74
N LEU A 36 -7.00 22.50 -4.91
CA LEU A 36 -7.76 23.70 -5.28
C LEU A 36 -9.12 23.40 -5.91
N ASN A 37 -9.36 22.17 -6.38
CA ASN A 37 -10.47 21.88 -7.28
C ASN A 37 -11.61 21.11 -6.61
N ASP A 38 -12.65 21.85 -6.19
CA ASP A 38 -14.01 21.31 -5.98
C ASP A 38 -15.03 22.45 -6.01
N SER A 39 -15.53 22.78 -7.21
CA SER A 39 -16.53 23.84 -7.46
C SER A 39 -17.16 23.73 -8.87
N CYS A 40 -17.96 22.68 -9.13
CA CYS A 40 -18.67 22.53 -10.42
C CYS A 40 -20.11 22.01 -10.31
N SER A 41 -20.91 22.64 -9.46
CA SER A 41 -22.38 22.69 -9.50
C SER A 41 -22.80 23.96 -8.75
N THR A 42 -23.78 24.78 -9.16
CA THR A 42 -24.85 24.70 -10.19
C THR A 42 -24.90 26.10 -10.86
N VAL A 43 -25.23 26.30 -12.15
CA VAL A 43 -26.60 26.44 -12.71
C VAL A 43 -26.60 26.11 -14.21
N GLN A 44 -27.60 25.34 -14.68
CA GLN A 44 -27.98 25.27 -16.09
C GLN A 44 -29.23 26.12 -16.35
N SER A 45 -29.22 26.96 -17.40
CA SER A 45 -30.38 27.28 -18.26
C SER A 45 -30.02 28.35 -19.32
N GLY A 46 -30.73 28.35 -20.46
CA GLY A 46 -30.73 29.49 -21.40
C GLY A 46 -29.78 29.43 -22.61
N SER A 47 -30.23 28.79 -23.70
CA SER A 47 -29.67 28.94 -25.05
C SER A 47 -30.61 29.80 -25.93
N PRO A 48 -30.23 30.25 -27.14
CA PRO A 48 -28.90 30.68 -27.62
C PRO A 48 -28.95 32.02 -28.42
N ARG A 49 -27.81 32.60 -28.80
CA ARG A 49 -27.76 33.50 -29.99
C ARG A 49 -26.44 33.40 -30.77
N LYS A 50 -26.54 33.45 -32.10
CA LYS A 50 -25.42 33.30 -33.06
C LYS A 50 -24.75 34.64 -33.34
N ILE A 51 -23.41 34.63 -33.45
CA ILE A 51 -22.65 35.33 -34.50
C ILE A 51 -21.64 34.30 -35.04
N ALA A 52 -21.27 34.39 -36.32
CA ALA A 52 -20.42 33.40 -36.99
C ALA A 52 -19.24 34.03 -37.72
N THR A 53 -18.15 33.28 -37.82
CA THR A 53 -17.11 33.37 -38.86
C THR A 53 -16.78 31.94 -39.31
N ALA A 54 -16.27 31.76 -40.53
CA ALA A 54 -16.26 30.47 -41.24
C ALA A 54 -14.92 30.18 -41.95
N ALA A 55 -14.89 29.09 -42.74
CA ALA A 55 -13.80 28.52 -43.55
C ALA A 55 -12.82 27.58 -42.79
N ALA A 56 -12.35 26.45 -43.36
CA ALA A 56 -12.82 25.70 -44.54
C ALA A 56 -12.31 24.22 -44.55
N ALA A 57 -13.03 23.35 -45.27
CA ALA A 57 -12.77 21.93 -45.62
C ALA A 57 -13.74 21.56 -46.80
N PRO A 58 -13.84 20.34 -47.38
CA PRO A 58 -13.04 19.09 -47.28
C PRO A 58 -12.05 18.99 -48.48
N PRO A 59 -11.87 17.95 -49.35
CA PRO A 59 -12.42 16.56 -49.51
C PRO A 59 -12.05 15.55 -48.40
N THR A 60 -12.53 14.29 -48.28
CA THR A 60 -13.35 13.32 -49.10
C THR A 60 -12.63 12.54 -50.22
N THR A 61 -12.98 11.29 -50.60
CA THR A 61 -14.11 10.34 -50.31
C THR A 61 -13.54 8.87 -50.45
N PHE A 62 -14.20 7.69 -50.47
CA PHE A 62 -15.59 7.19 -50.54
C PHE A 62 -15.66 5.66 -50.21
N ASN A 63 -16.76 5.18 -49.59
CA ASN A 63 -17.40 3.84 -49.78
C ASN A 63 -16.62 2.51 -49.51
N SER A 64 -17.24 1.31 -49.34
CA SER A 64 -18.67 0.91 -49.17
C SER A 64 -18.81 -0.53 -48.59
N ASN A 65 -19.95 -0.83 -47.95
CA ASN A 65 -20.47 -2.18 -47.63
C ASN A 65 -21.25 -2.77 -48.85
N PRO A 66 -21.82 -4.03 -48.90
CA PRO A 66 -22.75 -4.62 -47.90
C PRO A 66 -22.80 -6.18 -47.82
N ALA A 67 -23.95 -6.72 -47.31
CA ALA A 67 -24.44 -8.11 -47.27
C ALA A 67 -23.84 -9.05 -46.17
N ASP A 68 -24.60 -9.81 -45.37
CA ASP A 68 -26.06 -9.90 -45.08
C ASP A 68 -26.25 -10.62 -43.69
N SER A 69 -27.37 -11.12 -43.11
CA SER A 69 -28.76 -11.44 -43.55
C SER A 69 -29.75 -11.55 -42.35
N SER A 70 -30.88 -12.26 -42.56
CA SER A 70 -31.84 -12.86 -41.59
C SER A 70 -31.24 -13.49 -40.31
N HIS A 71 -31.92 -13.64 -39.15
CA HIS A 71 -33.27 -13.29 -38.62
C HIS A 71 -33.16 -13.21 -37.05
N THR A 72 -34.12 -13.35 -36.11
CA THR A 72 -35.53 -13.85 -36.00
C THR A 72 -36.20 -13.30 -34.72
N ARG A 73 -37.48 -13.61 -34.43
CA ARG A 73 -38.24 -13.30 -33.18
C ARG A 73 -39.39 -14.31 -32.98
N PRO A 74 -40.03 -14.49 -31.78
CA PRO A 74 -41.10 -13.57 -31.31
C PRO A 74 -41.32 -13.44 -29.76
N TYR A 75 -42.21 -12.49 -29.36
CA TYR A 75 -43.14 -12.38 -28.17
C TYR A 75 -42.93 -13.21 -26.87
N THR A 76 -43.20 -12.70 -25.64
CA THR A 76 -44.49 -12.20 -25.08
C THR A 76 -44.35 -11.25 -23.83
N GLY A 77 -45.48 -10.81 -23.23
CA GLY A 77 -45.66 -10.08 -21.95
C GLY A 77 -47.17 -9.93 -21.61
N PRO A 78 -47.65 -9.15 -20.60
CA PRO A 78 -46.98 -8.37 -19.54
C PRO A 78 -46.99 -9.12 -18.17
N PRO A 79 -47.77 -8.85 -17.06
CA PRO A 79 -48.86 -7.91 -16.72
C PRO A 79 -48.55 -6.94 -15.53
N GLU A 80 -49.56 -6.48 -14.78
CA GLU A 80 -49.50 -5.56 -13.60
C GLU A 80 -50.22 -6.14 -12.35
N GLN A 81 -49.87 -5.73 -11.11
CA GLN A 81 -50.81 -5.54 -9.98
C GLN A 81 -50.20 -4.83 -8.74
N GLU A 82 -51.04 -4.50 -7.74
CA GLU A 82 -50.84 -3.48 -6.70
C GLU A 82 -50.43 -4.02 -5.30
N ALA A 83 -49.81 -3.16 -4.46
CA ALA A 83 -49.92 -3.26 -2.99
C ALA A 83 -49.52 -1.94 -2.25
N THR A 84 -50.22 -1.63 -1.16
CA THR A 84 -50.09 -0.44 -0.28
C THR A 84 -48.86 -0.50 0.66
N SER A 85 -48.34 0.59 1.26
CA SER A 85 -48.97 1.25 2.42
C SER A 85 -48.22 2.45 3.02
N ASN A 86 -48.98 3.22 3.80
CA ASN A 86 -48.74 4.56 4.38
C ASN A 86 -47.52 4.76 5.32
N ILE A 87 -46.85 5.92 5.20
CA ILE A 87 -46.18 6.67 6.30
C ILE A 87 -46.48 8.18 6.07
N PRO A 88 -46.79 9.00 7.12
CA PRO A 88 -47.52 10.26 6.92
C PRO A 88 -46.68 11.53 6.62
N LEU A 89 -47.38 12.51 6.07
CA LEU A 89 -46.98 13.90 5.80
C LEU A 89 -46.59 14.68 7.07
N SER A 90 -45.57 15.54 6.97
CA SER A 90 -45.35 16.68 7.88
C SER A 90 -44.57 17.78 7.17
N SER A 91 -45.26 18.82 6.73
CA SER A 91 -44.68 20.05 6.20
C SER A 91 -44.54 21.11 7.29
N PRO A 92 -43.48 21.92 7.21
CA PRO A 92 -43.64 23.37 7.40
C PRO A 92 -43.54 24.10 6.05
N GLN A 93 -44.25 25.22 5.91
CA GLN A 93 -44.25 26.04 4.70
C GLN A 93 -43.93 27.49 5.07
N SER A 94 -43.22 28.20 4.18
CA SER A 94 -42.58 29.51 4.40
C SER A 94 -41.37 29.44 5.38
N ASN A 95 -40.38 30.34 5.33
CA ASN A 95 -40.32 31.61 4.61
C ASN A 95 -38.86 32.05 4.33
N GLY A 96 -38.65 32.96 3.38
CA GLY A 96 -37.48 33.85 3.33
C GLY A 96 -36.13 33.26 2.87
N ASP A 97 -35.63 33.75 1.73
CA ASP A 97 -34.24 33.54 1.28
C ASP A 97 -33.26 34.42 2.07
N PHE A 98 -32.32 33.81 2.79
CA PHE A 98 -31.09 34.46 3.25
C PHE A 98 -29.93 33.46 3.39
N VAL A 99 -29.27 33.12 2.28
CA VAL A 99 -27.93 32.52 2.35
C VAL A 99 -26.94 33.59 2.84
N PRO A 100 -26.23 33.40 3.98
CA PRO A 100 -25.29 34.39 4.47
C PRO A 100 -24.10 34.55 3.52
N LYS A 101 -23.99 35.71 2.86
CA LYS A 101 -22.88 36.03 1.92
C LYS A 101 -21.48 35.97 2.56
N GLY A 102 -21.41 35.93 3.90
CA GLY A 102 -20.19 35.67 4.66
C GLY A 102 -19.69 34.22 4.65
N SER A 103 -20.56 33.22 4.39
CA SER A 103 -20.17 31.80 4.50
C SER A 103 -19.19 31.38 3.40
N VAL A 104 -19.56 31.55 2.13
CA VAL A 104 -18.71 31.19 0.98
C VAL A 104 -17.39 31.96 0.98
N THR A 105 -17.42 33.23 1.41
CA THR A 105 -16.23 34.08 1.51
C THR A 105 -15.31 33.67 2.67
N GLN A 106 -15.84 33.32 3.85
CA GLN A 106 -15.05 32.75 4.94
C GLN A 106 -14.41 31.41 4.57
N THR A 107 -15.14 30.52 3.88
CA THR A 107 -14.56 29.25 3.39
C THR A 107 -13.44 29.50 2.37
N ALA A 108 -13.59 30.46 1.46
CA ALA A 108 -12.55 30.82 0.50
C ALA A 108 -11.30 31.42 1.16
N VAL A 109 -11.47 32.32 2.14
CA VAL A 109 -10.35 32.89 2.91
C VAL A 109 -9.64 31.82 3.72
N SER A 110 -10.37 30.96 4.43
CA SER A 110 -9.80 29.82 5.19
C SER A 110 -8.99 28.86 4.32
N LYS A 111 -9.46 28.56 3.10
CA LYS A 111 -8.68 27.80 2.11
C LYS A 111 -7.39 28.52 1.70
N ILE A 112 -7.45 29.83 1.42
CA ILE A 112 -6.27 30.64 1.07
C ILE A 112 -5.25 30.68 2.22
N ASP A 113 -5.70 30.82 3.47
CA ASP A 113 -4.81 30.85 4.64
C ASP A 113 -4.24 29.45 4.97
N THR A 114 -4.98 28.38 4.68
CA THR A 114 -4.45 27.01 4.70
C THR A 114 -3.33 26.83 3.69
N ILE A 115 -3.51 27.30 2.44
CA ILE A 115 -2.48 27.24 1.38
C ILE A 115 -1.26 28.09 1.76
N ARG A 116 -1.46 29.30 2.33
CA ARG A 116 -0.37 30.14 2.84
C ARG A 116 0.42 29.42 3.93
N SER A 117 -0.26 28.88 4.94
CA SER A 117 0.35 28.14 6.04
C SER A 117 1.16 26.95 5.54
N TRP A 118 0.56 26.12 4.67
CA TRP A 118 1.24 25.01 4.00
C TRP A 118 2.49 25.47 3.25
N SER A 119 2.38 26.46 2.34
CA SER A 119 3.51 26.91 1.52
C SER A 119 4.68 27.46 2.35
N LEU A 120 4.38 28.14 3.46
CA LEU A 120 5.37 28.62 4.42
C LEU A 120 6.01 27.46 5.20
N ASN A 121 5.21 26.48 5.63
CA ASN A 121 5.69 25.28 6.32
C ASN A 121 6.64 24.45 5.43
N THR A 122 6.22 24.17 4.20
CA THR A 122 7.01 23.46 3.18
C THR A 122 8.32 24.21 2.91
N TYR A 123 8.28 25.53 2.67
CA TYR A 123 9.51 26.32 2.49
C TYR A 123 10.47 26.25 3.69
N LYS A 124 9.96 26.38 4.93
CA LYS A 124 10.77 26.25 6.15
C LYS A 124 11.44 24.88 6.24
N CYS A 125 10.68 23.81 5.98
CA CYS A 125 11.15 22.43 6.07
C CYS A 125 12.17 22.11 4.96
N THR A 126 11.95 22.58 3.72
CA THR A 126 12.93 22.41 2.63
C THR A 126 14.23 23.17 2.92
N ARG A 127 14.12 24.41 3.45
CA ARG A 127 15.27 25.21 3.91
C ARG A 127 16.03 24.51 5.04
N GLN A 128 15.32 23.88 5.98
CA GLN A 128 15.90 23.09 7.06
C GLN A 128 16.61 21.83 6.54
N LEU A 129 15.96 21.05 5.68
CA LEU A 129 16.51 19.82 5.07
C LEU A 129 17.81 20.09 4.30
N LEU A 130 17.84 21.17 3.51
CA LEU A 130 19.05 21.64 2.84
C LEU A 130 20.12 22.10 3.84
N SER A 131 19.74 22.76 4.94
CA SER A 131 20.68 23.21 5.97
C SER A 131 21.31 22.02 6.71
N GLU A 132 20.54 20.97 7.00
CA GLU A 132 21.05 19.70 7.54
C GLU A 132 22.02 19.03 6.57
N LYS A 133 21.63 18.84 5.29
CA LYS A 133 22.49 18.23 4.25
C LYS A 133 23.80 18.99 4.01
N PHE A 134 23.81 20.32 4.13
CA PHE A 134 25.03 21.12 4.02
C PHE A 134 25.83 21.29 5.34
N GLY A 135 25.46 20.61 6.42
CA GLY A 135 26.14 20.69 7.72
C GLY A 135 26.03 22.06 8.40
N LYS A 136 24.99 22.84 8.07
CA LYS A 136 24.77 24.22 8.53
C LYS A 136 23.56 24.39 9.45
N GLY A 137 22.68 23.39 9.51
CA GLY A 137 21.52 23.35 10.40
C GLY A 137 21.74 22.42 11.59
N SER A 138 21.22 22.78 12.76
CA SER A 138 21.09 21.86 13.88
C SER A 138 19.97 20.85 13.58
N ARG A 139 20.27 19.56 13.77
CA ARG A 139 19.39 18.40 13.55
C ARG A 139 19.15 17.71 14.88
N THR A 140 17.90 17.38 15.17
CA THR A 140 17.52 16.52 16.30
C THR A 140 17.79 15.05 15.96
N VAL A 141 18.40 14.31 16.88
CA VAL A 141 18.86 12.92 16.67
C VAL A 141 18.35 12.05 17.80
N ASP A 142 17.75 10.91 17.46
CA ASP A 142 17.44 9.83 18.40
C ASP A 142 18.15 8.56 17.92
N LEU A 143 19.37 8.34 18.40
CA LEU A 143 20.22 7.25 17.93
C LEU A 143 19.63 5.86 18.19
N GLU A 144 18.84 5.69 19.26
CA GLU A 144 18.18 4.41 19.54
C GLU A 144 17.05 4.18 18.54
N LEU A 145 16.17 5.16 18.36
CA LEU A 145 15.03 5.04 17.46
C LEU A 145 15.47 4.95 15.99
N GLU A 146 16.48 5.71 15.57
CA GLU A 146 17.10 5.61 14.23
C GLU A 146 17.68 4.21 13.98
N THR A 147 18.33 3.61 14.98
CA THR A 147 18.86 2.23 14.89
C THR A 147 17.72 1.21 14.74
N GLN A 148 16.63 1.36 15.49
CA GLN A 148 15.44 0.48 15.38
C GLN A 148 14.73 0.65 14.03
N ILE A 149 14.62 1.89 13.52
CA ILE A 149 14.03 2.22 12.22
C ILE A 149 14.83 1.57 11.08
N GLU A 150 16.16 1.65 11.08
CA GLU A 150 16.95 1.02 10.02
C GLU A 150 16.95 -0.52 10.13
N ALA A 151 16.93 -1.08 11.35
CA ALA A 151 16.72 -2.51 11.54
C ALA A 151 15.37 -3.00 10.97
N LEU A 152 14.31 -2.19 11.07
CA LEU A 152 13.04 -2.45 10.39
C LEU A 152 13.17 -2.36 8.86
N ARG A 153 13.75 -1.27 8.32
CA ARG A 153 13.96 -1.08 6.87
C ARG A 153 14.75 -2.24 6.28
N GLU A 154 15.81 -2.69 6.94
CA GLU A 154 16.61 -3.85 6.52
C GLU A 154 15.82 -5.18 6.63
N THR A 155 15.03 -5.35 7.69
CA THR A 155 14.15 -6.53 7.87
C THR A 155 13.09 -6.62 6.77
N GLN A 156 12.42 -5.51 6.43
CA GLN A 156 11.43 -5.47 5.34
C GLN A 156 12.10 -5.81 4.00
N ARG A 157 13.27 -5.23 3.69
CA ARG A 157 14.06 -5.55 2.49
C ARG A 157 14.39 -7.04 2.41
N LYS A 158 14.86 -7.65 3.50
CA LYS A 158 15.14 -9.09 3.60
C LYS A 158 13.90 -9.95 3.37
N TYR A 159 12.77 -9.61 4.00
CA TYR A 159 11.53 -10.38 3.89
C TYR A 159 10.86 -10.24 2.51
N CYS A 160 10.94 -9.07 1.88
CA CYS A 160 10.50 -8.87 0.49
C CYS A 160 11.30 -9.71 -0.50
N ASN A 161 12.61 -9.92 -0.28
CA ASN A 161 13.39 -10.85 -1.08
C ASN A 161 12.96 -12.32 -0.87
N ILE A 162 12.68 -12.73 0.38
CA ILE A 162 12.10 -14.07 0.67
C ILE A 162 10.76 -14.24 -0.03
N LEU A 163 9.88 -13.24 -0.01
CA LEU A 163 8.59 -13.24 -0.70
C LEU A 163 8.75 -13.38 -2.23
N ARG A 164 9.71 -12.67 -2.83
CA ARG A 164 10.03 -12.77 -4.26
C ARG A 164 10.50 -14.18 -4.64
N LEU A 165 11.38 -14.77 -3.82
CA LEU A 165 11.87 -16.14 -4.02
C LEU A 165 10.77 -17.18 -3.84
N ALA A 166 9.91 -17.04 -2.82
CA ALA A 166 8.76 -17.92 -2.59
C ALA A 166 7.75 -17.87 -3.75
N ARG A 167 7.47 -16.68 -4.30
CA ARG A 167 6.66 -16.52 -5.51
C ARG A 167 7.25 -17.25 -6.71
N SER A 168 8.54 -17.05 -6.99
CA SER A 168 9.23 -17.73 -8.09
C SER A 168 9.22 -19.26 -7.92
N LEU A 169 9.50 -19.76 -6.72
CA LEU A 169 9.46 -21.19 -6.41
C LEU A 169 8.05 -21.77 -6.58
N THR A 170 7.01 -21.07 -6.12
CA THR A 170 5.60 -21.48 -6.30
C THR A 170 5.22 -21.52 -7.78
N ASN A 171 5.63 -20.52 -8.56
CA ASN A 171 5.36 -20.47 -10.00
C ASN A 171 6.08 -21.58 -10.77
N HIS A 172 7.35 -21.85 -10.47
CA HIS A 172 8.10 -22.94 -11.11
C HIS A 172 7.52 -24.32 -10.72
N PHE A 173 7.17 -24.51 -9.45
CA PHE A 173 6.57 -25.75 -8.97
C PHE A 173 5.17 -26.00 -9.55
N TYR A 174 4.39 -24.94 -9.83
CA TYR A 174 3.12 -25.05 -10.57
C TYR A 174 3.33 -25.71 -11.94
N TYR A 175 4.30 -25.23 -12.73
CA TYR A 175 4.61 -25.84 -14.03
C TYR A 175 5.16 -27.27 -13.91
N VAL A 176 5.88 -27.61 -12.83
CA VAL A 176 6.26 -29.00 -12.55
C VAL A 176 5.01 -29.87 -12.37
N VAL A 177 4.05 -29.46 -11.53
CA VAL A 177 2.81 -30.22 -11.28
C VAL A 177 1.96 -30.39 -12.54
N GLN A 178 1.81 -29.35 -13.36
CA GLN A 178 1.09 -29.47 -14.64
C GLN A 178 1.83 -30.39 -15.64
N THR A 179 3.16 -30.38 -15.66
CA THR A 179 3.97 -31.26 -16.51
C THR A 179 3.88 -32.72 -16.05
N GLN A 180 3.93 -32.98 -14.73
CA GLN A 180 3.72 -34.31 -14.15
C GLN A 180 2.36 -34.87 -14.54
N LYS A 181 1.29 -34.06 -14.47
CA LYS A 181 -0.05 -34.46 -14.88
C LYS A 181 -0.10 -34.88 -16.36
N ALA A 182 0.38 -34.05 -17.27
CA ALA A 182 0.40 -34.35 -18.70
C ALA A 182 1.26 -35.58 -19.05
N LEU A 183 2.37 -35.78 -18.32
CA LEU A 183 3.22 -36.97 -18.46
C LEU A 183 2.51 -38.24 -17.97
N GLY A 184 1.78 -38.18 -16.85
CA GLY A 184 0.97 -39.28 -16.34
C GLY A 184 -0.19 -39.64 -17.28
N GLU A 185 -0.86 -38.65 -17.86
CA GLU A 185 -1.89 -38.84 -18.90
C GLU A 185 -1.30 -39.52 -20.15
N SER A 186 -0.12 -39.08 -20.61
CA SER A 186 0.59 -39.68 -21.75
C SER A 186 1.01 -41.14 -21.50
N PHE A 187 1.52 -41.46 -20.30
CA PHE A 187 1.84 -42.84 -19.93
C PHE A 187 0.58 -43.71 -19.83
N SER A 188 -0.53 -43.18 -19.29
CA SER A 188 -1.80 -43.90 -19.24
C SER A 188 -2.35 -44.22 -20.64
N GLU A 189 -2.14 -43.34 -21.63
CA GLU A 189 -2.52 -43.59 -23.02
C GLU A 189 -1.65 -44.69 -23.68
N LEU A 190 -0.34 -44.68 -23.42
CA LEU A 190 0.59 -45.69 -23.94
C LEU A 190 0.38 -47.07 -23.30
N ALA A 191 0.09 -47.15 -22.00
CA ALA A 191 -0.26 -48.40 -21.33
C ALA A 191 -1.44 -49.12 -22.01
N ALA A 192 -2.46 -48.37 -22.44
CA ALA A 192 -3.63 -48.91 -23.16
C ALA A 192 -3.35 -49.31 -24.63
N LYS A 193 -2.17 -48.99 -25.17
CA LYS A 193 -1.79 -49.19 -26.58
C LYS A 193 -0.57 -50.09 -26.79
N SER A 194 0.16 -50.44 -25.71
CA SER A 194 1.41 -51.19 -25.77
C SER A 194 1.40 -52.35 -24.77
N PRO A 195 0.76 -53.49 -25.09
CA PRO A 195 0.62 -54.62 -24.16
C PRO A 195 1.96 -55.12 -23.60
N ASP A 196 3.00 -55.16 -24.43
CA ASP A 196 4.35 -55.63 -24.06
C ASP A 196 5.11 -54.68 -23.10
N LEU A 197 4.55 -53.50 -22.80
CA LEU A 197 5.10 -52.48 -21.89
C LEU A 197 4.02 -51.90 -20.96
N GLN A 198 2.88 -52.59 -20.83
CA GLN A 198 1.70 -52.06 -20.15
C GLN A 198 1.95 -51.82 -18.66
N GLU A 199 2.70 -52.70 -17.99
CA GLU A 199 2.98 -52.62 -16.56
C GLU A 199 3.88 -51.43 -16.22
N GLU A 200 4.95 -51.23 -16.99
CA GLU A 200 5.89 -50.11 -16.82
C GLU A 200 5.23 -48.76 -17.08
N PHE A 201 4.42 -48.64 -18.14
CA PHE A 201 3.64 -47.42 -18.39
C PHE A 201 2.59 -47.19 -17.30
N THR A 202 1.92 -48.24 -16.80
CA THR A 202 0.95 -48.11 -15.71
C THR A 202 1.61 -47.59 -14.43
N TYR A 203 2.70 -48.24 -13.98
CA TYR A 203 3.46 -47.84 -12.79
C TYR A 203 3.94 -46.37 -12.85
N ASN A 204 4.44 -45.95 -14.01
CA ASN A 204 4.86 -44.56 -14.21
C ASN A 204 3.66 -43.60 -14.21
N SER A 205 2.53 -43.97 -14.82
CA SER A 205 1.32 -43.13 -14.82
C SER A 205 0.74 -42.91 -13.42
N GLU A 206 0.69 -43.95 -12.58
CA GLU A 206 0.21 -43.87 -11.19
C GLU A 206 1.16 -43.05 -10.30
N THR A 207 2.48 -43.21 -10.51
CA THR A 207 3.49 -42.40 -9.84
C THR A 207 3.32 -40.92 -10.14
N GLN A 208 3.19 -40.54 -11.42
CA GLN A 208 2.99 -39.14 -11.80
C GLN A 208 1.65 -38.58 -11.31
N ARG A 209 0.58 -39.38 -11.35
CA ARG A 209 -0.75 -39.00 -10.85
C ARG A 209 -0.76 -38.74 -9.34
N THR A 210 0.01 -39.52 -8.58
CA THR A 210 0.20 -39.36 -7.13
C THR A 210 1.04 -38.12 -6.81
N LEU A 211 2.15 -37.92 -7.54
CA LEU A 211 2.99 -36.73 -7.39
C LEU A 211 2.23 -35.43 -7.71
N SER A 212 1.44 -35.39 -8.79
CA SER A 212 0.66 -34.20 -9.14
C SER A 212 -0.45 -33.93 -8.12
N ARG A 213 -1.14 -34.97 -7.62
CA ARG A 213 -2.16 -34.83 -6.55
C ARG A 213 -1.57 -34.19 -5.29
N ASN A 214 -0.44 -34.71 -4.83
CA ASN A 214 0.25 -34.17 -3.64
C ASN A 214 0.86 -32.78 -3.93
N GLY A 215 1.26 -32.53 -5.18
CA GLY A 215 1.78 -31.25 -5.65
C GLY A 215 0.76 -30.11 -5.55
N GLU A 216 -0.50 -30.34 -5.92
CA GLU A 216 -1.57 -29.35 -5.75
C GLU A 216 -1.79 -28.97 -4.26
N VAL A 217 -1.64 -29.93 -3.33
CA VAL A 217 -1.72 -29.65 -1.88
C VAL A 217 -0.54 -28.80 -1.40
N LEU A 218 0.69 -29.11 -1.86
CA LEU A 218 1.87 -28.29 -1.56
C LEU A 218 1.76 -26.88 -2.20
N LEU A 219 1.21 -26.76 -3.41
CA LEU A 219 0.94 -25.46 -4.04
C LEU A 219 -0.02 -24.61 -3.20
N GLY A 220 -1.05 -25.21 -2.61
CA GLY A 220 -1.94 -24.54 -1.65
C GLY A 220 -1.16 -23.97 -0.44
N ALA A 221 -0.29 -24.79 0.15
CA ALA A 221 0.58 -24.38 1.26
C ALA A 221 1.54 -23.23 0.90
N MET A 222 2.20 -23.31 -0.26
CA MET A 222 3.15 -22.31 -0.75
C MET A 222 2.47 -20.97 -1.08
N ASN A 223 1.25 -21.00 -1.64
CA ASN A 223 0.44 -19.81 -1.88
C ASN A 223 -0.05 -19.17 -0.57
N PHE A 224 -0.41 -19.96 0.45
CA PHE A 224 -0.77 -19.41 1.77
C PHE A 224 0.43 -18.74 2.45
N PHE A 225 1.60 -19.39 2.44
CA PHE A 225 2.84 -18.81 2.95
C PHE A 225 3.15 -17.47 2.27
N THR A 226 3.14 -17.46 0.93
CA THR A 226 3.33 -16.26 0.10
C THR A 226 2.35 -15.14 0.44
N SER A 227 1.06 -15.45 0.60
CA SER A 227 0.02 -14.48 0.95
C SER A 227 0.20 -13.90 2.35
N SER A 228 0.66 -14.73 3.29
CA SER A 228 0.91 -14.34 4.67
C SER A 228 2.15 -13.43 4.80
N VAL A 229 3.26 -13.79 4.14
CA VAL A 229 4.48 -12.97 4.13
C VAL A 229 4.22 -11.65 3.39
N ASN A 230 3.45 -11.66 2.29
CA ASN A 230 3.03 -10.43 1.61
C ASN A 230 2.22 -9.50 2.54
N THR A 231 1.35 -10.05 3.38
CA THR A 231 0.58 -9.26 4.35
C THR A 231 1.49 -8.63 5.41
N LEU A 232 2.45 -9.39 5.94
CA LEU A 232 3.42 -8.88 6.91
C LEU A 232 4.29 -7.75 6.31
N CYS A 233 4.84 -7.93 5.11
CA CYS A 233 5.76 -6.97 4.49
C CYS A 233 5.05 -5.71 3.96
N ASN A 234 3.96 -5.90 3.21
CA ASN A 234 3.35 -4.87 2.37
C ASN A 234 2.03 -4.31 2.97
N LYS A 235 1.77 -4.62 4.25
CA LYS A 235 0.69 -3.99 5.05
C LYS A 235 1.14 -3.72 6.47
N THR A 236 1.62 -4.74 7.19
CA THR A 236 1.90 -4.61 8.64
C THR A 236 3.19 -3.83 8.92
N MET A 237 4.28 -4.11 8.21
CA MET A 237 5.50 -3.28 8.27
C MET A 237 5.25 -1.89 7.66
N GLU A 238 4.50 -1.82 6.56
CA GLU A 238 4.20 -0.58 5.84
C GLU A 238 3.41 0.44 6.70
N ASP A 239 2.42 -0.01 7.49
CA ASP A 239 1.70 0.86 8.45
C ASP A 239 2.62 1.47 9.53
N THR A 240 3.69 0.76 9.91
CA THR A 240 4.70 1.28 10.83
C THR A 240 5.65 2.26 10.13
N LEU A 241 6.06 1.95 8.90
CA LEU A 241 6.89 2.84 8.08
C LEU A 241 6.18 4.15 7.72
N LEU A 242 4.84 4.13 7.53
CA LEU A 242 4.03 5.32 7.34
C LEU A 242 4.08 6.26 8.58
N THR A 243 4.01 5.70 9.78
CA THR A 243 4.14 6.49 11.03
C THR A 243 5.58 6.94 11.27
N ILE A 244 6.59 6.16 10.85
CA ILE A 244 8.00 6.59 10.85
C ILE A 244 8.20 7.81 9.94
N LYS A 245 7.65 7.79 8.72
CA LYS A 245 7.66 8.96 7.81
C LYS A 245 6.99 10.19 8.45
N GLN A 246 5.85 9.99 9.12
CA GLN A 246 5.15 11.08 9.84
C GLN A 246 6.03 11.67 10.96
N TYR A 247 6.73 10.82 11.71
CA TYR A 247 7.72 11.22 12.73
C TYR A 247 8.93 11.95 12.11
N GLU A 248 9.50 11.44 11.01
CA GLU A 248 10.64 12.06 10.32
C GLU A 248 10.28 13.46 9.78
N ASN A 249 9.06 13.64 9.25
CA ASN A 249 8.53 14.95 8.86
C ASN A 249 8.27 15.86 10.07
N ALA A 250 7.73 15.35 11.17
CA ALA A 250 7.50 16.13 12.38
C ALA A 250 8.82 16.57 13.06
N ARG A 251 9.88 15.75 12.98
CA ARG A 251 11.25 16.12 13.39
C ARG A 251 11.75 17.31 12.57
N LEU A 252 11.61 17.24 11.24
CA LEU A 252 12.06 18.29 10.32
C LEU A 252 11.32 19.61 10.55
N GLU A 253 10.01 19.56 10.79
CA GLU A 253 9.23 20.73 11.22
C GLU A 253 9.75 21.27 12.56
N TYR A 254 9.87 20.43 13.59
CA TYR A 254 10.35 20.83 14.92
C TYR A 254 11.72 21.51 14.88
N ASP A 255 12.69 20.93 14.16
CA ASP A 255 14.00 21.53 13.94
C ASP A 255 13.89 22.90 13.22
N ALA A 256 13.00 23.03 12.22
CA ALA A 256 12.78 24.28 11.50
C ALA A 256 12.14 25.40 12.37
N TYR A 257 11.14 25.08 13.20
CA TYR A 257 10.50 26.07 14.11
C TYR A 257 11.36 26.39 15.32
N ARG A 258 12.21 25.47 15.81
CA ARG A 258 13.23 25.79 16.81
C ARG A 258 14.19 26.85 16.28
N ASN A 259 14.73 26.65 15.07
CA ASN A 259 15.69 27.55 14.47
C ASN A 259 15.05 28.94 14.15
N ASP A 260 13.77 28.99 13.76
CA ASP A 260 13.03 30.27 13.63
C ASP A 260 12.77 30.97 14.97
N LEU A 261 12.51 30.23 16.06
CA LEU A 261 12.35 30.79 17.41
C LEU A 261 13.68 31.35 17.94
N GLU A 262 14.78 30.63 17.78
CA GLU A 262 16.13 31.10 18.13
C GLU A 262 16.46 32.40 17.37
N PHE A 263 16.18 32.45 16.06
CA PHE A 263 16.35 33.66 15.25
C PHE A 263 15.47 34.83 15.72
N ALA A 264 14.20 34.58 16.07
CA ALA A 264 13.30 35.60 16.58
C ALA A 264 13.78 36.18 17.93
N GLN A 265 14.33 35.33 18.82
CA GLN A 265 14.85 35.75 20.13
C GLN A 265 16.14 36.57 20.05
N MET A 266 16.94 36.40 18.99
CA MET A 266 18.13 37.22 18.70
C MET A 266 17.81 38.61 18.14
N GLY A 267 16.55 38.89 17.78
CA GLY A 267 16.12 40.18 17.24
C GLY A 267 16.07 41.31 18.30
N PRO A 268 16.03 42.58 17.87
CA PRO A 268 15.79 43.72 18.76
C PRO A 268 14.48 43.56 19.53
N ARG A 269 14.48 43.82 20.85
CA ARG A 269 13.27 43.73 21.70
C ARG A 269 12.51 45.06 21.72
N ASP A 270 11.79 45.35 20.63
CA ASP A 270 10.86 46.47 20.51
C ASP A 270 9.40 46.00 20.65
N SER A 271 8.45 46.93 20.69
CA SER A 271 7.02 46.61 20.80
C SER A 271 6.47 45.83 19.60
N ASN A 272 7.19 45.80 18.46
CA ASN A 272 6.77 45.11 17.24
C ASN A 272 7.36 43.70 17.10
N SER A 273 8.42 43.38 17.84
CA SER A 273 9.05 42.05 17.85
C SER A 273 8.49 41.14 18.94
N ILE A 274 8.11 41.68 20.10
CA ILE A 274 7.45 40.94 21.20
C ILE A 274 6.33 39.99 20.70
N PRO A 275 5.32 40.45 19.92
CA PRO A 275 4.27 39.55 19.42
C PRO A 275 4.77 38.49 18.43
N LYS A 276 5.88 38.75 17.70
CA LYS A 276 6.49 37.79 16.76
C LYS A 276 7.26 36.70 17.51
N VAL A 277 7.91 37.04 18.62
CA VAL A 277 8.62 36.08 19.48
C VAL A 277 7.62 35.15 20.16
N GLU A 278 6.48 35.68 20.64
CA GLU A 278 5.45 34.85 21.26
C GLU A 278 4.73 33.96 20.23
N ASP A 279 4.44 34.46 19.02
CA ASP A 279 3.92 33.65 17.90
C ASP A 279 4.87 32.50 17.49
N ALA A 280 6.17 32.79 17.37
CA ALA A 280 7.19 31.79 17.08
C ALA A 280 7.30 30.74 18.20
N LYS A 281 7.15 31.16 19.46
CA LYS A 281 7.19 30.30 20.65
C LYS A 281 5.97 29.38 20.74
N THR A 282 4.77 29.88 20.42
CA THR A 282 3.56 29.06 20.32
C THR A 282 3.74 27.96 19.27
N LYS A 283 4.14 28.32 18.05
CA LYS A 283 4.37 27.36 16.95
C LYS A 283 5.48 26.35 17.24
N PHE A 284 6.57 26.78 17.89
CA PHE A 284 7.61 25.87 18.36
C PHE A 284 7.05 24.80 19.30
N GLU A 285 6.25 25.19 20.30
CA GLU A 285 5.70 24.24 21.27
C GLU A 285 4.63 23.33 20.64
N GLU A 286 3.83 23.82 19.68
CA GLU A 286 2.90 23.01 18.88
C GLU A 286 3.65 21.91 18.09
N HIS A 287 4.68 22.28 17.31
CA HIS A 287 5.46 21.30 16.54
C HIS A 287 6.31 20.38 17.43
N LYS A 288 6.78 20.86 18.60
CA LYS A 288 7.44 20.03 19.61
C LYS A 288 6.52 18.95 20.17
N GLN A 289 5.29 19.29 20.55
CA GLN A 289 4.32 18.31 21.05
C GLN A 289 3.92 17.29 19.97
N LYS A 290 3.76 17.73 18.71
CA LYS A 290 3.55 16.84 17.55
C LYS A 290 4.72 15.85 17.37
N TYR A 291 5.96 16.33 17.45
CA TYR A 291 7.17 15.50 17.37
C TYR A 291 7.28 14.51 18.54
N GLU A 292 7.08 14.98 19.78
CA GLU A 292 7.15 14.14 20.99
C GLU A 292 6.07 13.04 21.00
N SER A 293 4.86 13.33 20.54
CA SER A 293 3.80 12.32 20.35
C SER A 293 4.19 11.28 19.31
N LEU A 294 4.55 11.71 18.09
CA LEU A 294 4.89 10.78 17.00
C LEU A 294 6.13 9.93 17.31
N ARG A 295 7.08 10.46 18.09
CA ARG A 295 8.23 9.71 18.62
C ARG A 295 7.79 8.55 19.51
N ALA A 296 6.82 8.79 20.40
CA ALA A 296 6.24 7.75 21.25
C ALA A 296 5.41 6.75 20.42
N ASP A 297 4.62 7.22 19.46
CA ASP A 297 3.82 6.36 18.58
C ASP A 297 4.69 5.41 17.74
N VAL A 298 5.81 5.89 17.20
CA VAL A 298 6.80 5.04 16.49
C VAL A 298 7.41 3.99 17.41
N ALA A 299 7.87 4.38 18.61
CA ALA A 299 8.45 3.45 19.57
C ALA A 299 7.43 2.36 19.99
N ILE A 300 6.16 2.73 20.17
CA ILE A 300 5.07 1.79 20.48
C ILE A 300 4.80 0.86 19.29
N LYS A 301 4.66 1.40 18.06
CA LYS A 301 4.43 0.59 16.86
C LYS A 301 5.58 -0.40 16.59
N LEU A 302 6.83 0.00 16.75
CA LEU A 302 8.00 -0.87 16.57
C LEU A 302 7.96 -2.10 17.48
N ASN A 303 7.63 -1.91 18.77
CA ASN A 303 7.49 -3.00 19.74
C ASN A 303 6.34 -3.96 19.36
N PHE A 304 5.16 -3.43 19.03
CA PHE A 304 4.02 -4.25 18.58
C PHE A 304 4.29 -4.98 17.26
N LEU A 305 5.03 -4.35 16.34
CA LEU A 305 5.42 -4.94 15.06
C LEU A 305 6.41 -6.10 15.26
N GLU A 306 7.39 -5.96 16.16
CA GLU A 306 8.35 -7.04 16.43
C GLU A 306 7.64 -8.28 17.01
N GLU A 307 6.77 -8.08 18.00
CA GLU A 307 5.92 -9.15 18.54
C GLU A 307 5.06 -9.80 17.44
N ASN A 308 4.44 -9.01 16.55
CA ASN A 308 3.63 -9.51 15.46
C ASN A 308 4.46 -10.32 14.45
N LYS A 309 5.60 -9.76 14.01
CA LYS A 309 6.55 -10.36 13.07
C LYS A 309 7.01 -11.73 13.56
N VAL A 310 7.42 -11.84 14.82
CA VAL A 310 7.86 -13.11 15.42
C VAL A 310 6.71 -14.13 15.46
N LYS A 311 5.52 -13.73 15.94
CA LYS A 311 4.34 -14.62 16.03
C LYS A 311 3.87 -15.10 14.64
N VAL A 312 3.89 -14.24 13.63
CA VAL A 312 3.55 -14.59 12.24
C VAL A 312 4.61 -15.51 11.66
N MET A 313 5.87 -15.08 11.62
CA MET A 313 6.94 -15.83 10.93
C MET A 313 7.20 -17.20 11.57
N HIS A 314 7.12 -17.31 12.90
CA HIS A 314 7.22 -18.62 13.57
C HIS A 314 6.16 -19.60 13.04
N LYS A 315 4.89 -19.17 12.92
CA LYS A 315 3.82 -20.02 12.34
C LYS A 315 4.10 -20.33 10.87
N GLN A 316 4.43 -19.31 10.07
CA GLN A 316 4.52 -19.47 8.61
C GLN A 316 5.72 -20.32 8.18
N LEU A 317 6.89 -20.13 8.81
CA LEU A 317 8.09 -20.93 8.54
C LEU A 317 7.87 -22.39 8.94
N LEU A 318 7.25 -22.65 10.09
CA LEU A 318 6.95 -24.02 10.54
C LEU A 318 5.97 -24.73 9.59
N LEU A 319 4.87 -24.09 9.19
CA LEU A 319 3.90 -24.70 8.28
C LEU A 319 4.47 -24.89 6.86
N PHE A 320 5.30 -23.97 6.37
CA PHE A 320 5.99 -24.11 5.09
C PHE A 320 6.97 -25.30 5.13
N HIS A 321 7.78 -25.40 6.18
CA HIS A 321 8.67 -26.55 6.39
C HIS A 321 7.88 -27.87 6.45
N ASN A 322 6.82 -27.94 7.26
CA ASN A 322 6.02 -29.16 7.40
C ASN A 322 5.40 -29.60 6.07
N ALA A 323 4.89 -28.69 5.25
CA ALA A 323 4.32 -29.01 3.95
C ALA A 323 5.38 -29.53 2.97
N VAL A 324 6.53 -28.86 2.88
CA VAL A 324 7.65 -29.29 2.03
C VAL A 324 8.17 -30.68 2.46
N SER A 325 8.41 -30.88 3.75
CA SER A 325 8.87 -32.15 4.31
C SER A 325 7.85 -33.28 4.11
N ALA A 326 6.55 -33.02 4.27
CA ALA A 326 5.50 -34.03 4.06
C ALA A 326 5.37 -34.44 2.57
N TYR A 327 5.47 -33.48 1.64
CA TYR A 327 5.47 -33.76 0.21
C TYR A 327 6.68 -34.63 -0.20
N PHE A 328 7.90 -34.22 0.14
CA PHE A 328 9.11 -34.95 -0.28
C PHE A 328 9.35 -36.27 0.46
N SER A 329 8.65 -36.52 1.58
CA SER A 329 8.62 -37.85 2.24
C SER A 329 7.48 -38.75 1.76
N GLY A 330 6.65 -38.31 0.81
CA GLY A 330 5.50 -39.08 0.32
C GLY A 330 4.35 -39.22 1.32
N ASN A 331 4.37 -38.45 2.41
CA ASN A 331 3.43 -38.57 3.52
C ASN A 331 2.18 -37.70 3.28
N GLU A 332 1.28 -38.19 2.43
CA GLU A 332 0.01 -37.52 2.08
C GLU A 332 -0.80 -37.13 3.34
N THR A 333 -0.84 -37.98 4.36
CA THR A 333 -1.56 -37.75 5.62
C THR A 333 -1.01 -36.55 6.40
N ALA A 334 0.32 -36.39 6.47
CA ALA A 334 0.95 -35.23 7.09
C ALA A 334 0.80 -33.95 6.24
N LEU A 335 0.73 -34.09 4.91
CA LEU A 335 0.57 -32.99 3.98
C LEU A 335 -0.84 -32.38 4.07
N ASP A 336 -1.89 -33.21 4.07
CA ASP A 336 -3.28 -32.80 4.33
C ASP A 336 -3.48 -32.24 5.75
N ALA A 337 -2.87 -32.85 6.77
CA ALA A 337 -2.86 -32.30 8.13
C ALA A 337 -2.26 -30.88 8.18
N THR A 338 -1.22 -30.61 7.38
CA THR A 338 -0.62 -29.28 7.26
C THR A 338 -1.54 -28.30 6.52
N LEU A 339 -2.20 -28.73 5.44
CA LEU A 339 -3.21 -27.92 4.72
C LEU A 339 -4.35 -27.48 5.66
N LYS A 340 -4.81 -28.38 6.53
CA LYS A 340 -5.82 -28.08 7.55
C LYS A 340 -5.35 -26.98 8.53
N GLN A 341 -4.09 -27.00 8.96
CA GLN A 341 -3.51 -25.98 9.85
C GLN A 341 -3.32 -24.60 9.18
N PHE A 342 -3.21 -24.54 7.85
CA PHE A 342 -3.34 -23.30 7.09
C PHE A 342 -4.78 -22.79 7.11
N ASN A 343 -5.76 -23.61 6.72
CA ASN A 343 -7.15 -23.19 6.51
C ASN A 343 -7.92 -22.83 7.79
N ILE A 344 -7.65 -23.48 8.93
CA ILE A 344 -8.46 -23.33 10.16
C ILE A 344 -8.51 -21.87 10.66
N LYS A 345 -7.39 -21.14 10.69
CA LYS A 345 -7.35 -19.79 11.27
C LYS A 345 -8.01 -18.70 10.42
N LEU A 346 -8.36 -18.96 9.15
CA LEU A 346 -9.10 -17.99 8.34
C LEU A 346 -10.57 -17.87 8.79
N LYS A 347 -11.16 -18.94 9.34
CA LYS A 347 -12.52 -18.91 9.92
C LYS A 347 -12.55 -18.33 11.35
N THR A 348 -11.50 -18.49 12.14
CA THR A 348 -11.46 -18.04 13.55
C THR A 348 -11.23 -16.53 13.71
N ALA A 349 -10.93 -15.80 12.63
CA ALA A 349 -10.66 -14.37 12.70
C ALA A 349 -11.89 -13.48 12.95
N ASN A 350 -13.11 -14.01 12.81
CA ASN A 350 -14.36 -13.23 12.94
C ASN A 350 -15.48 -13.93 13.72
N SER A 351 -15.18 -15.01 14.46
CA SER A 351 -16.12 -15.64 15.38
C SER A 351 -16.12 -14.90 16.71
N SER A 352 -17.06 -13.96 16.88
CA SER A 352 -17.30 -13.27 18.15
C SER A 352 -17.63 -14.26 19.28
N LYS A 353 -17.30 -13.87 20.52
CA LYS A 353 -17.54 -14.69 21.73
C LYS A 353 -19.01 -15.11 21.85
N PRO A 354 -19.33 -16.33 22.30
CA PRO A 354 -20.69 -16.65 22.73
C PRO A 354 -21.04 -15.77 23.95
N SER A 355 -22.17 -15.05 23.84
CA SER A 355 -22.70 -14.24 24.94
C SER A 355 -23.47 -15.14 25.90
N TRP A 356 -23.00 -15.26 27.14
CA TRP A 356 -23.69 -16.01 28.19
C TRP A 356 -24.64 -15.10 28.95
N ILE A 357 -25.88 -14.93 28.45
CA ILE A 357 -27.01 -14.38 29.20
C ILE A 357 -28.27 -15.20 28.89
N GLU A 358 -28.50 -16.19 29.74
CA GLU A 358 -29.76 -16.86 30.11
C GLU A 358 -29.33 -17.88 31.19
N GLN A 359 -29.86 -17.89 32.42
CA GLN A 359 -31.05 -17.25 32.98
C GLN A 359 -30.72 -16.36 34.19
#